data_AF-A0A4Q9LSM2-F1
#
_entry.id   AF-A0A4Q9LSM2-F1
#
_cell.length_a   1.000
_cell.length_b   1.000
_cell.length_c   1.000
_cell.angle_alpha   90.00
_cell.angle_beta   90.00
_cell.angle_gamma   90.00
#
_symmetry.space_group_name_H-M   'P 1'
#
loop_
_entity.id
_entity.type
_entity.pdbx_description
1 polymer ?
#
loop_
_entity_poly.entity_id
_entity_poly.type
_entity_poly.pdbx_seq_one_letter_code
_entity_poly.pdbx_strand_id
1 'polypeptide(L)' 'MKHNRNNKNEESSEDMDETYLANLKTTDRLLPIANISKIMKNPIPKVAKVAKDAKELMQKSASEFIAVVTCMAKEI' A
#
# COMPACT_ATOMS: atom_id res chain seq x y z
N MET A 1 -32.39 35.06 21.15
CA MET A 1 -32.95 33.87 21.82
C MET A 1 -32.64 32.64 20.97
N LYS A 2 -31.99 31.65 21.60
CA LYS A 2 -31.88 30.23 21.27
C LYS A 2 -31.25 29.81 19.92
N HIS A 3 -30.05 29.25 20.08
CA HIS A 3 -29.34 28.33 19.21
C HIS A 3 -30.22 27.19 18.67
N ASN A 4 -29.95 26.73 17.45
CA ASN A 4 -29.87 25.28 17.22
C ASN A 4 -28.87 24.96 16.11
N ARG A 5 -27.68 24.45 16.50
CA ARG A 5 -26.72 23.80 15.62
C ARG A 5 -27.21 22.38 15.40
N ASN A 6 -27.33 21.93 14.16
CA ASN A 6 -27.27 20.50 13.83
C ASN A 6 -26.15 20.30 12.83
N ASN A 7 -24.95 20.14 13.39
CA ASN A 7 -23.78 19.58 12.74
C ASN A 7 -23.98 18.06 12.68
N LYS A 8 -24.30 17.52 11.51
CA LYS A 8 -24.12 16.10 11.24
C LYS A 8 -22.86 15.95 10.39
N ASN A 9 -21.72 15.98 11.07
CA ASN A 9 -20.54 15.29 10.55
C ASN A 9 -20.81 13.80 10.80
N GLU A 10 -21.39 13.14 9.81
CA GLU A 10 -21.43 11.69 9.75
C GLU A 10 -20.01 11.22 9.40
N GLU A 11 -19.25 10.84 10.42
CA GLU A 11 -18.06 10.00 10.26
C GLU A 11 -18.50 8.72 9.55
N SER A 12 -18.21 8.62 8.25
CA SER A 12 -18.32 7.36 7.53
C SER A 12 -17.24 6.42 8.04
N SER A 13 -17.65 5.45 8.84
CA SER A 13 -16.90 4.26 9.22
C SER A 13 -16.20 3.67 8.00
N GLU A 14 -14.86 3.69 7.99
CA GLU A 14 -14.00 3.01 7.01
C GLU A 14 -14.05 1.48 7.20
N ASP A 15 -15.23 0.88 7.10
CA ASP A 15 -15.32 -0.55 6.81
C ASP A 15 -14.93 -0.71 5.34
N MET A 16 -13.64 -0.90 5.09
CA MET A 16 -13.14 -1.35 3.80
C MET A 16 -13.78 -2.70 3.51
N ASP A 17 -14.87 -2.68 2.74
CA ASP A 17 -15.62 -3.87 2.33
C ASP A 17 -14.65 -4.94 1.85
N GLU A 18 -14.65 -6.07 2.55
CA GLU A 18 -13.84 -7.26 2.22
C GLU A 18 -14.07 -7.68 0.75
N THR A 19 -15.25 -7.35 0.20
CA THR A 19 -15.61 -7.51 -1.20
C THR A 19 -14.87 -6.53 -2.13
N TYR A 20 -14.64 -5.28 -1.71
CA TYR A 20 -13.84 -4.31 -2.47
C TYR A 20 -12.37 -4.72 -2.52
N LEU A 21 -11.86 -5.22 -1.39
CA LEU A 21 -10.55 -5.86 -1.33
C LEU A 21 -10.52 -7.06 -2.29
N ALA A 22 -11.47 -7.99 -2.22
CA ALA A 22 -11.51 -9.17 -3.10
C ALA A 22 -11.61 -8.81 -4.61
N ASN A 23 -12.24 -7.67 -4.95
CA ASN A 23 -12.40 -7.19 -6.32
C ASN A 23 -11.20 -6.41 -6.88
N LEU A 24 -10.27 -5.95 -6.04
CA LEU A 24 -8.99 -5.39 -6.48
C LEU A 24 -8.07 -6.54 -6.88
N LYS A 25 -7.65 -6.57 -8.15
CA LYS A 25 -6.75 -7.62 -8.63
C LYS A 25 -5.48 -7.61 -7.77
N THR A 26 -4.90 -8.77 -7.53
CA THR A 26 -3.65 -8.88 -6.75
C THR A 26 -2.54 -7.97 -7.29
N THR A 27 -2.51 -7.74 -8.60
CA THR A 27 -1.60 -6.78 -9.26
C THR A 27 -1.86 -5.33 -8.90
N ASP A 28 -3.11 -4.95 -8.62
CA ASP A 28 -3.49 -3.58 -8.25
C ASP A 28 -2.94 -3.19 -6.87
N ARG A 29 -2.59 -4.19 -6.05
CA ARG A 29 -1.97 -4.01 -4.73
C ARG A 29 -0.45 -4.08 -4.74
N LEU A 30 0.15 -4.52 -5.84
CA LEU A 30 1.60 -4.62 -5.97
C LEU A 30 2.17 -3.33 -6.57
N LEU A 31 3.30 -2.87 -6.02
CA LEU A 31 4.06 -1.80 -6.65
C LEU A 31 4.54 -2.23 -8.05
N PRO A 32 4.60 -1.33 -9.05
CA PRO A 32 5.10 -1.67 -10.37
C PRO A 32 6.52 -2.26 -10.31
N ILE A 33 6.74 -3.40 -10.96
CA ILE A 33 8.03 -4.11 -10.93
C ILE A 33 9.20 -3.25 -11.44
N ALA A 34 8.94 -2.30 -12.33
CA ALA A 34 9.92 -1.35 -12.83
C ALA A 34 10.44 -0.42 -11.72
N ASN A 35 9.57 0.02 -10.83
CA ASN A 35 9.94 0.88 -9.70
C ASN A 35 10.80 0.09 -8.69
N ILE A 36 10.41 -1.15 -8.40
CA ILE A 36 11.21 -2.08 -7.58
C ILE A 36 12.59 -2.29 -8.21
N SER A 37 12.64 -2.59 -9.50
CA SER A 37 13.91 -2.79 -10.22
C SER A 37 14.81 -1.56 -10.19
N LYS A 38 14.25 -0.34 -10.21
CA LYS A 38 15.03 0.90 -10.15
C LYS A 38 15.64 1.09 -8.76
N ILE A 39 14.84 0.91 -7.70
CA ILE A 39 15.29 1.04 -6.31
C ILE A 39 16.35 -0.03 -5.99
N MET A 40 16.10 -1.29 -6.35
CA MET A 40 17.05 -2.39 -6.12
C MET A 40 18.38 -2.22 -6.89
N LYS A 41 18.40 -1.45 -7.98
CA LYS A 41 19.61 -1.17 -8.76
C LYS A 41 20.44 -0.01 -8.21
N ASN A 42 19.82 0.94 -7.50
CA ASN A 42 20.51 2.11 -6.97
C ASN A 42 21.73 1.78 -6.08
N PRO A 43 21.68 0.78 -5.18
CA PRO A 43 22.81 0.49 -4.28
C PRO A 43 23.87 -0.45 -4.88
N ILE A 44 23.69 -0.94 -6.11
CA ILE A 44 24.62 -1.91 -6.73
C ILE A 44 25.34 -1.31 -7.95
N PRO A 45 26.47 -1.89 -8.39
CA PRO A 45 27.18 -1.42 -9.58
C PRO A 45 26.26 -1.40 -10.82
N LYS A 46 26.44 -0.40 -11.70
CA LYS A 46 25.57 -0.18 -12.88
C LYS A 46 25.42 -1.40 -13.81
N VAL A 47 26.47 -2.23 -13.88
CA VAL A 47 26.51 -3.44 -14.73
C VAL A 47 25.90 -4.67 -14.06
N ALA A 48 25.66 -4.61 -12.74
CA ALA A 48 25.11 -5.72 -11.99
C ALA A 48 23.63 -5.96 -12.35
N LYS A 49 23.24 -7.23 -12.35
CA LYS A 49 21.88 -7.68 -12.64
C LYS A 49 21.21 -8.17 -11.36
N VAL A 50 19.91 -7.93 -11.25
CA VAL A 50 19.06 -8.48 -10.19
C VAL A 50 18.24 -9.61 -10.79
N ALA A 51 18.25 -10.77 -10.13
CA ALA A 51 17.48 -11.93 -10.55
C ALA A 51 15.97 -11.61 -10.65
N LYS A 52 15.25 -12.32 -11.52
CA LYS A 52 13.80 -12.15 -11.68
C LYS A 52 13.07 -12.40 -10.35
N ASP A 53 13.36 -13.54 -9.73
CA ASP A 53 12.70 -13.98 -8.50
C ASP A 53 12.99 -13.03 -7.33
N ALA A 54 14.20 -12.45 -7.28
CA ALA A 54 14.54 -11.44 -6.29
C ALA A 54 13.70 -10.16 -6.44
N LYS A 55 13.41 -9.73 -7.68
CA LYS A 55 12.52 -8.58 -7.93
C LYS A 55 11.08 -8.89 -7.55
N GLU A 56 10.59 -10.09 -7.83
CA GLU A 56 9.23 -10.52 -7.47
C GLU A 56 9.06 -10.67 -5.95
N LEU A 57 10.08 -11.20 -5.26
CA LEU A 57 10.10 -11.26 -3.79
C LEU A 57 10.06 -9.85 -3.19
N MET A 58 10.93 -8.95 -3.65
CA MET A 58 10.97 -7.57 -3.17
C MET A 58 9.70 -6.78 -3.50
N GLN A 59 9.03 -7.09 -4.61
CA GLN A 59 7.74 -6.48 -4.95
C GLN A 59 6.67 -6.85 -3.92
N LYS A 60 6.59 -8.12 -3.53
CA LYS A 60 5.64 -8.61 -2.52
C LYS A 60 5.97 -8.01 -1.16
N SER A 61 7.23 -8.11 -0.71
CA SER A 61 7.62 -7.65 0.62
C SER A 61 7.53 -6.12 0.77
N ALA A 62 7.84 -5.33 -0.26
CA ALA A 62 7.66 -3.88 -0.21
C ALA A 62 6.19 -3.47 -0.13
N SER A 63 5.31 -4.18 -0.84
CA SER A 63 3.86 -3.92 -0.81
C SER A 63 3.27 -4.31 0.55
N GLU A 64 3.69 -5.46 1.10
CA GLU A 64 3.34 -5.90 2.45
C GLU A 64 3.86 -4.93 3.52
N PHE A 65 5.09 -4.44 3.40
CA PHE A 65 5.65 -3.46 4.34
C PHE A 65 4.79 -2.20 4.43
N ILE A 66 4.31 -1.66 3.30
CA ILE A 66 3.40 -0.50 3.28
C ILE A 66 2.10 -0.84 4.00
N ALA A 67 1.52 -2.01 3.73
CA ALA A 67 0.29 -2.46 4.39
C ALA A 67 0.49 -2.57 5.90
N VAL A 68 1.58 -3.22 6.35
CA VAL A 68 1.92 -3.38 7.78
C VAL A 68 2.08 -2.03 8.47
N VAL A 69 2.88 -1.12 7.90
CA VAL A 69 3.10 0.22 8.48
C VAL A 69 1.78 1.00 8.56
N THR A 70 0.94 0.92 7.53
CA THR A 70 -0.37 1.59 7.53
C THR A 70 -1.29 1.01 8.59
N CYS A 71 -1.36 -0.31 8.72
CA CYS A 71 -2.16 -0.98 9.76
C CYS A 71 -1.69 -0.57 11.16
N MET A 72 -0.39 -0.61 11.43
CA MET A 72 0.16 -0.20 12.72
C MET A 72 -0.09 1.28 13.03
N ALA A 73 -0.03 2.16 12.02
CA ALA A 73 -0.32 3.57 12.21
C ALA A 73 -1.79 3.84 12.57
N LYS A 74 -2.73 2.97 12.16
CA LYS A 74 -4.14 3.05 12.58
C LYS A 74 -4.38 2.60 14.02
N GLU A 75 -3.45 1.84 14.60
CA GLU A 75 -3.53 1.33 15.98
C GLU A 75 -2.92 2.30 17.02
N ILE A 76 -2.35 3.42 16.58
CA ILE A 76 -1.77 4.48 17.42
C ILE A 76 -2.73 5.67 17.49
#